data_AF-A0A1H8YMG0-F1
#
_entry.id   AF-A0A1H8YMG0-F1
#
_cell.length_a   1.000
_cell.length_b   1.000
_cell.length_c   1.000
_cell.angle_alpha   90.00
_cell.angle_beta   90.00
_cell.angle_gamma   90.00
#
_symmetry.space_group_name_H-M   'P 1'
#
loop_
_entity.id
_entity.type
_entity.pdbx_description
1 polymer ?
#
loop_
_entity_poly.entity_id
_entity_poly.type
_entity_poly.pdbx_seq_one_letter_code
_entity_poly.pdbx_strand_id
1 'polypeptide(L)'
;MRGCGVRAAIAAVVVVLAAVVVVVVVLNQKGVSTPGCTVTLPKDANAAAATQFTLQPDQMGNAATIAAVGTQRRLPGHAVTIALATALQESKLRNLPGGDRDSIGLFQQRPSQGWGTPAQLQDPVYASTAFYEKLVKLDNWQTLPITEVAQSVQRSGAPDAYAQWEPEARAAASALTGEYPAALTCRNLTVGLPTANLVNTAEAELGTAKLSGPHPAAEGWAFSSWLVARAIPLGIDKVSFAGQTWTADSGAWTADSAAGPDLSLHQVTTPPTS
;
A
#
# COMPACT_ATOMS: atom_id res chain seq x y z
N MET A 1 -66.65 -4.40 -6.38
CA MET A 1 -65.72 -3.69 -5.47
C MET A 1 -64.84 -4.64 -4.62
N ARG A 2 -64.47 -5.86 -5.08
CA ARG A 2 -63.67 -6.82 -4.29
C ARG A 2 -62.18 -6.92 -4.68
N GLY A 3 -61.76 -6.30 -5.80
CA GLY A 3 -60.39 -6.43 -6.34
C GLY A 3 -59.37 -5.38 -5.86
N CYS A 4 -59.82 -4.25 -5.29
CA CYS A 4 -58.91 -3.18 -4.86
C CYS A 4 -58.27 -3.49 -3.48
N GLY A 5 -59.04 -4.06 -2.55
CA GLY A 5 -58.55 -4.41 -1.21
C GLY A 5 -57.52 -5.54 -1.20
N VAL A 6 -57.67 -6.54 -2.07
CA VAL A 6 -56.73 -7.67 -2.16
C VAL A 6 -55.38 -7.23 -2.74
N ARG A 7 -55.38 -6.33 -3.73
CA ARG A 7 -54.14 -5.78 -4.33
C ARG A 7 -53.38 -4.89 -3.35
N ALA A 8 -54.09 -4.07 -2.57
CA ALA A 8 -53.49 -3.26 -1.52
C ALA A 8 -52.88 -4.13 -0.39
N ALA A 9 -53.57 -5.21 0.01
CA ALA A 9 -53.05 -6.15 1.01
C ALA A 9 -51.79 -6.89 0.52
N ILE A 10 -51.77 -7.36 -0.73
CA ILE A 10 -50.58 -8.01 -1.32
C ILE A 10 -49.41 -7.03 -1.39
N ALA A 11 -49.64 -5.79 -1.82
CA ALA A 11 -48.59 -4.77 -1.88
C ALA A 11 -48.00 -4.47 -0.48
N ALA A 12 -48.86 -4.36 0.55
CA ALA A 12 -48.40 -4.14 1.92
C ALA A 12 -47.55 -5.31 2.44
N VAL A 13 -47.95 -6.56 2.16
CA VAL A 13 -47.18 -7.75 2.56
C VAL A 13 -45.83 -7.80 1.84
N VAL A 14 -45.77 -7.48 0.55
CA VAL A 14 -44.50 -7.44 -0.20
C VAL A 14 -43.56 -6.37 0.33
N VAL A 15 -44.06 -5.18 0.66
CA VAL A 15 -43.26 -4.11 1.25
C VAL A 15 -42.71 -4.50 2.63
N VAL A 16 -43.54 -5.13 3.46
CA VAL A 16 -43.10 -5.62 4.78
C VAL A 16 -42.06 -6.73 4.62
N LEU A 17 -42.26 -7.69 3.71
CA LEU A 17 -41.28 -8.74 3.45
C LEU A 17 -39.97 -8.17 2.91
N ALA A 18 -40.01 -7.20 1.99
CA ALA A 18 -38.82 -6.54 1.49
C ALA A 18 -38.08 -5.78 2.61
N ALA A 19 -38.80 -5.08 3.48
CA ALA A 19 -38.23 -4.39 4.63
C ALA A 19 -37.60 -5.38 5.63
N VAL A 20 -38.25 -6.51 5.90
CA VAL A 20 -37.70 -7.58 6.74
C VAL A 20 -36.45 -8.18 6.12
N VAL A 21 -36.43 -8.43 4.81
CA VAL A 21 -35.23 -8.91 4.10
C VAL A 21 -34.09 -7.90 4.21
N VAL A 22 -34.35 -6.60 4.00
CA VAL A 22 -33.34 -5.54 4.16
C VAL A 22 -32.82 -5.50 5.60
N VAL A 23 -33.69 -5.54 6.60
CA VAL A 23 -33.31 -5.55 8.02
C VAL A 23 -32.50 -6.81 8.34
N VAL A 24 -32.91 -7.99 7.87
CA VAL A 24 -32.16 -9.23 8.06
C VAL A 24 -30.80 -9.16 7.37
N VAL A 25 -30.69 -8.60 6.16
CA VAL A 25 -29.41 -8.40 5.47
C VAL A 25 -28.52 -7.43 6.24
N VAL A 26 -29.05 -6.31 6.73
CA VAL A 26 -28.30 -5.32 7.53
C VAL A 26 -27.85 -5.90 8.87
N LEU A 27 -28.70 -6.68 9.54
CA LEU A 27 -28.39 -7.32 10.82
C LEU A 27 -27.49 -8.56 10.67
N ASN A 28 -27.53 -9.27 9.54
CA ASN A 28 -26.65 -10.40 9.21
C ASN A 28 -25.40 -10.01 8.41
N GLN A 29 -25.16 -8.73 8.16
CA GLN A 29 -23.82 -8.25 7.82
C GLN A 29 -22.91 -8.42 9.05
N LYS A 30 -22.52 -9.66 9.35
CA LYS A 30 -21.24 -9.91 9.99
C LYS A 30 -20.23 -9.18 9.11
N GLY A 31 -19.63 -8.12 9.64
CA GLY A 31 -18.84 -7.16 8.88
C GLY A 31 -17.95 -7.87 7.88
N VAL A 32 -18.24 -7.69 6.59
CA VAL A 32 -17.37 -8.14 5.52
C VAL A 32 -16.09 -7.34 5.70
N SER A 33 -15.12 -7.94 6.39
CA SER A 33 -13.87 -7.28 6.73
C SER A 33 -13.04 -7.24 5.45
N THR A 34 -13.08 -6.11 4.75
CA THR A 34 -12.39 -5.93 3.48
C THR A 34 -10.87 -6.07 3.69
N PRO A 35 -10.15 -6.78 2.80
CA PRO A 35 -8.69 -6.82 2.83
C PRO A 35 -8.12 -5.41 2.79
N GLY A 36 -7.15 -5.13 3.65
CA GLY A 36 -6.60 -3.78 3.75
C GLY A 36 -5.29 -3.73 4.52
N CYS A 37 -4.46 -2.78 4.13
CA CYS A 37 -3.19 -2.48 4.78
C CYS A 37 -3.27 -1.09 5.40
N THR A 38 -3.08 -1.01 6.71
CA THR A 38 -3.15 0.22 7.49
C THR A 38 -1.79 0.55 8.06
N VAL A 39 -1.36 1.78 7.80
CA VAL A 39 -0.26 2.42 8.53
C VAL A 39 -0.84 3.14 9.74
N THR A 40 -0.28 2.88 10.92
CA THR A 40 -0.61 3.60 12.14
C THR A 40 0.66 4.18 12.74
N LEU A 41 0.79 5.50 12.71
CA LEU A 41 1.89 6.17 13.41
C LEU A 41 1.52 6.42 14.88
N PRO A 42 2.51 6.45 15.79
CA PRO A 42 2.29 6.90 17.16
C PRO A 42 1.58 8.25 17.18
N LYS A 43 0.65 8.40 18.13
CA LYS A 43 -0.07 9.65 18.33
C LYS A 43 0.91 10.71 18.86
N ASP A 44 1.06 11.82 18.14
CA ASP A 44 1.74 12.99 18.66
C ASP A 44 1.05 13.47 19.93
N ALA A 45 1.82 13.94 20.92
CA ALA A 45 1.31 14.34 22.23
C ALA A 45 0.18 15.39 22.16
N ASN A 46 0.16 16.19 21.08
CA ASN A 46 -0.82 17.26 20.83
C ASN A 46 -1.90 16.90 19.80
N ALA A 47 -1.84 15.71 19.18
CA ALA A 47 -2.85 15.29 18.21
C ALA A 47 -4.12 14.77 18.90
N ALA A 48 -5.27 14.84 18.24
CA ALA A 48 -6.52 14.25 18.76
C ALA A 48 -6.53 12.71 18.60
N ALA A 49 -5.93 12.19 17.53
CA ALA A 49 -5.85 10.77 17.21
C ALA A 49 -4.49 10.43 16.57
N ALA A 50 -4.16 9.14 16.51
CA ALA A 50 -3.04 8.64 15.73
C ALA A 50 -3.29 8.87 14.22
N THR A 51 -2.26 9.22 13.47
CA THR A 51 -2.34 9.27 12.01
C THR A 51 -2.51 7.84 11.48
N GLN A 52 -3.63 7.60 10.80
CA GLN A 52 -3.95 6.32 10.18
C GLN A 52 -4.25 6.50 8.71
N PHE A 53 -3.68 5.62 7.90
CA PHE A 53 -3.92 5.60 6.46
C PHE A 53 -4.08 4.15 6.00
N THR A 54 -5.20 3.85 5.34
CA THR A 54 -5.53 2.49 4.87
C THR A 54 -5.58 2.45 3.36
N LEU A 55 -4.89 1.47 2.78
CA LEU A 55 -4.87 1.17 1.35
C LEU A 55 -5.35 -0.25 1.09
N GLN A 56 -5.82 -0.51 -0.13
CA GLN A 56 -5.99 -1.88 -0.60
C GLN A 56 -4.61 -2.57 -0.70
N PRO A 57 -4.54 -3.91 -0.56
CA PRO A 57 -3.26 -4.62 -0.59
C PRO A 57 -2.41 -4.37 -1.83
N ASP A 58 -3.02 -4.24 -3.01
CA ASP A 58 -2.32 -3.93 -4.27
C ASP A 58 -1.71 -2.51 -4.25
N GLN A 59 -2.47 -1.53 -3.74
CA GLN A 59 -2.00 -0.15 -3.59
C GLN A 59 -0.84 -0.05 -2.58
N MET A 60 -0.93 -0.76 -1.45
CA MET A 60 0.17 -0.82 -0.47
C MET A 60 1.40 -1.55 -1.03
N GLY A 61 1.19 -2.62 -1.81
CA GLY A 61 2.27 -3.33 -2.50
C GLY A 61 3.03 -2.41 -3.47
N ASN A 62 2.33 -1.54 -4.19
CA ASN A 62 2.95 -0.53 -5.06
C ASN A 62 3.68 0.57 -4.27
N ALA A 63 3.09 1.03 -3.15
CA ALA A 63 3.75 1.97 -2.25
C ALA A 63 5.06 1.41 -1.69
N ALA A 64 5.06 0.12 -1.30
CA ALA A 64 6.25 -0.58 -0.84
C ALA A 64 7.33 -0.65 -1.91
N THR A 65 6.97 -0.88 -3.18
CA THR A 65 7.94 -0.83 -4.29
C THR A 65 8.55 0.58 -4.46
N ILE A 66 7.75 1.64 -4.40
CA ILE A 66 8.24 3.04 -4.49
C ILE A 66 9.25 3.33 -3.35
N ALA A 67 8.93 2.91 -2.12
CA ALA A 67 9.77 3.11 -0.95
C ALA A 67 11.06 2.26 -1.00
N ALA A 68 10.95 1.01 -1.44
CA ALA A 68 12.05 0.08 -1.63
C ALA A 68 13.08 0.65 -2.63
N VAL A 69 12.63 1.09 -3.80
CA VAL A 69 13.50 1.68 -4.83
C VAL A 69 14.17 2.97 -4.35
N GLY A 70 13.45 3.82 -3.60
CA GLY A 70 14.03 5.03 -3.00
C GLY A 70 15.14 4.71 -1.99
N THR A 71 14.89 3.70 -1.14
CA THR A 71 15.85 3.22 -0.13
C THR A 71 17.07 2.56 -0.77
N GLN A 72 16.87 1.71 -1.78
CA GLN A 72 17.94 1.10 -2.58
C GLN A 72 18.86 2.15 -3.20
N ARG A 73 18.29 3.29 -3.63
CA ARG A 73 19.03 4.45 -4.16
C ARG A 73 19.63 5.36 -3.08
N ARG A 74 19.52 4.98 -1.80
CA ARG A 74 20.00 5.75 -0.63
C ARG A 74 19.42 7.16 -0.56
N LEU A 75 18.19 7.33 -1.03
CA LEU A 75 17.49 8.60 -0.93
C LEU A 75 16.83 8.76 0.44
N PRO A 76 16.75 9.98 1.00
CA PRO A 76 16.11 10.20 2.29
C PRO A 76 14.60 9.94 2.23
N GLY A 77 13.98 9.67 3.38
CA GLY A 77 12.52 9.44 3.48
C GLY A 77 11.66 10.59 2.92
N HIS A 78 12.20 11.82 2.88
CA HIS A 78 11.56 12.95 2.18
C HIS A 78 11.37 12.68 0.68
N ALA A 79 12.33 12.07 0.00
CA ALA A 79 12.20 11.69 -1.41
C ALA A 79 11.08 10.66 -1.61
N VAL A 80 11.02 9.67 -0.72
CA VAL A 80 9.96 8.64 -0.72
C VAL A 80 8.59 9.28 -0.49
N THR A 81 8.50 10.25 0.43
CA THR A 81 7.28 11.01 0.67
C THR A 81 6.82 11.75 -0.58
N ILE A 82 7.73 12.45 -1.29
CA ILE A 82 7.41 13.14 -2.55
C ILE A 82 6.90 12.15 -3.61
N ALA A 83 7.57 11.01 -3.77
CA ALA A 83 7.19 9.99 -4.75
C ALA A 83 5.81 9.38 -4.43
N LEU A 84 5.55 9.05 -3.16
CA LEU A 84 4.26 8.50 -2.72
C LEU A 84 3.13 9.53 -2.87
N ALA A 85 3.34 10.79 -2.50
CA ALA A 85 2.37 11.87 -2.70
C ALA A 85 2.05 12.06 -4.19
N THR A 86 3.08 11.99 -5.04
CA THR A 86 2.92 12.05 -6.50
C THR A 86 2.08 10.87 -6.99
N ALA A 87 2.45 9.63 -6.68
CA ALA A 87 1.72 8.45 -7.15
C ALA A 87 0.28 8.36 -6.59
N LEU A 88 0.05 8.85 -5.37
CA LEU A 88 -1.30 9.01 -4.81
C LEU A 88 -2.14 10.00 -5.63
N GLN A 89 -1.56 11.13 -6.01
CA GLN A 89 -2.26 12.10 -6.83
C GLN A 89 -2.54 11.56 -8.24
N GLU A 90 -1.54 10.97 -8.89
CA GLU A 90 -1.60 10.56 -10.29
C GLU A 90 -2.47 9.32 -10.51
N SER A 91 -2.37 8.32 -9.64
CA SER A 91 -3.01 7.01 -9.87
C SER A 91 -3.70 6.42 -8.64
N LYS A 92 -3.67 7.12 -7.50
CA LYS A 92 -4.04 6.55 -6.19
C LYS A 92 -3.23 5.29 -5.89
N LEU A 93 -1.94 5.27 -6.27
CA LEU A 93 -1.04 4.11 -6.15
C LEU A 93 -1.47 2.86 -6.95
N ARG A 94 -2.25 3.03 -8.02
CA ARG A 94 -2.62 1.94 -8.93
C ARG A 94 -1.70 1.92 -10.13
N ASN A 95 -1.20 0.75 -10.51
CA ASN A 95 -0.34 0.62 -11.68
C ASN A 95 -1.19 0.53 -12.97
N LEU A 96 -1.70 1.67 -13.43
CA LEU A 96 -2.70 1.73 -14.51
C LEU A 96 -2.08 1.47 -15.90
N PRO A 97 -2.74 0.71 -16.79
CA PRO A 97 -2.23 0.46 -18.16
C PRO A 97 -2.42 1.65 -19.11
N GLY A 98 -3.14 2.68 -18.69
CA GLY A 98 -3.44 3.87 -19.46
C GLY A 98 -4.13 4.93 -18.60
N GLY A 99 -4.20 6.15 -19.12
CA GLY A 99 -4.90 7.28 -18.49
C GLY A 99 -5.09 8.43 -19.48
N ASP A 100 -4.78 9.66 -19.06
CA ASP A 100 -4.81 10.81 -19.97
C ASP A 100 -3.76 10.68 -21.09
N ARG A 101 -4.23 10.77 -22.35
CA ARG A 101 -3.41 10.60 -23.56
C ARG A 101 -2.69 9.24 -23.57
N ASP A 102 -1.36 9.24 -23.46
CA ASP A 102 -0.49 8.06 -23.43
C ASP A 102 0.15 7.87 -22.04
N SER A 103 -0.46 8.38 -20.97
CA SER A 103 0.04 8.19 -19.60
C SER A 103 -0.10 6.73 -19.14
N ILE A 104 0.92 6.21 -18.46
CA ILE A 104 0.99 4.82 -17.99
C ILE A 104 1.58 4.78 -16.57
N GLY A 105 1.14 3.79 -15.80
CA GLY A 105 1.76 3.36 -14.56
C GLY A 105 1.47 4.25 -13.35
N LEU A 106 2.22 4.01 -12.28
CA LEU A 106 2.04 4.60 -10.94
C LEU A 106 2.05 6.14 -10.94
N PHE A 107 2.91 6.72 -11.78
CA PHE A 107 3.12 8.16 -11.85
C PHE A 107 2.44 8.79 -13.08
N GLN A 108 1.62 8.02 -13.82
CA GLN A 108 0.97 8.49 -15.06
C GLN A 108 1.96 9.20 -16.01
N GLN A 109 3.15 8.61 -16.15
CA GLN A 109 4.23 9.13 -16.99
C GLN A 109 3.91 8.86 -18.47
N ARG A 110 4.41 9.72 -19.37
CA ARG A 110 4.08 9.66 -20.80
C ARG A 110 5.29 9.28 -21.65
N PRO A 111 5.22 8.21 -22.49
CA PRO A 111 6.26 7.89 -23.46
C PRO A 111 6.58 9.05 -24.40
N SER A 112 5.56 9.76 -24.88
CA SER A 112 5.72 10.96 -25.73
C SER A 112 6.46 12.13 -25.08
N GLN A 113 6.65 12.12 -23.77
CA GLN A 113 7.45 13.11 -23.02
C GLN A 113 8.83 12.57 -22.61
N GLY A 114 9.25 11.44 -23.17
CA GLY A 114 10.58 10.86 -22.95
C GLY A 114 10.77 10.19 -21.59
N TRP A 115 9.69 9.74 -20.94
CA TRP A 115 9.78 9.01 -19.67
C TRP A 115 10.21 7.54 -19.83
N GLY A 116 10.04 6.95 -21.03
CA GLY A 116 10.32 5.54 -21.29
C GLY A 116 9.34 4.94 -22.30
N THR A 117 9.50 3.67 -22.63
CA THR A 117 8.53 2.92 -23.45
C THR A 117 7.30 2.52 -22.63
N PRO A 118 6.14 2.23 -23.25
CA PRO A 118 4.96 1.75 -22.53
C PRO A 118 5.22 0.58 -21.56
N ALA A 119 6.01 -0.41 -22.00
CA ALA A 119 6.36 -1.57 -21.17
C ALA A 119 7.22 -1.17 -19.96
N GLN A 120 8.15 -0.24 -20.14
CA GLN A 120 8.98 0.30 -19.05
C GLN A 120 8.13 1.09 -18.04
N LEU A 121 7.18 1.91 -18.50
CA LEU A 121 6.32 2.69 -17.59
C LEU A 121 5.31 1.83 -16.83
N GLN A 122 4.97 0.67 -17.38
CA GLN A 122 4.15 -0.32 -16.68
C GLN A 122 4.92 -1.06 -15.58
N ASP A 123 6.26 -1.08 -15.62
CA ASP A 123 7.10 -1.65 -14.58
C ASP A 123 7.26 -0.65 -13.40
N PRO A 124 6.72 -0.97 -12.21
CA PRO A 124 6.83 -0.11 -11.02
C PRO A 124 8.26 0.25 -10.62
N VAL A 125 9.22 -0.67 -10.81
CA VAL A 125 10.63 -0.45 -10.44
C VAL A 125 11.26 0.58 -11.38
N TYR A 126 11.02 0.42 -12.69
CA TYR A 126 11.49 1.38 -13.68
C TYR A 126 10.83 2.75 -13.48
N ALA A 127 9.51 2.82 -13.37
CA ALA A 127 8.78 4.08 -13.24
C ALA A 127 9.21 4.87 -12.00
N SER A 128 9.41 4.18 -10.87
CA SER A 128 9.93 4.77 -9.63
C SER A 128 11.38 5.24 -9.80
N THR A 129 12.22 4.42 -10.42
CA THR A 129 13.61 4.77 -10.73
C THR A 129 13.70 6.05 -11.57
N ALA A 130 12.94 6.11 -12.67
CA ALA A 130 12.90 7.27 -13.56
C ALA A 130 12.38 8.53 -12.85
N PHE A 131 11.39 8.39 -11.96
CA PHE A 131 10.90 9.48 -11.13
C PHE A 131 12.02 10.05 -10.25
N TYR A 132 12.70 9.20 -9.49
CA TYR A 132 13.78 9.62 -8.61
C TYR A 132 14.97 10.24 -9.37
N GLU A 133 15.29 9.73 -10.56
CA GLU A 133 16.35 10.29 -11.42
C GLU A 133 16.06 11.69 -11.92
N LYS A 134 14.77 12.05 -12.08
CA LYS A 134 14.38 13.44 -12.37
C LYS A 134 14.32 14.29 -11.10
N LEU A 135 13.81 13.74 -10.00
CA LEU A 135 13.72 14.42 -8.71
C LEU A 135 15.07 14.99 -8.27
N VAL A 136 16.12 14.15 -8.27
CA VAL A 136 17.46 14.55 -7.75
C VAL A 136 18.17 15.59 -8.61
N LYS A 137 17.65 15.91 -9.80
CA LYS A 137 18.18 16.96 -10.69
C LYS A 137 17.56 18.33 -10.44
N LEU A 138 16.51 18.40 -9.62
CA LEU A 138 15.90 19.68 -9.25
C LEU A 138 16.74 20.36 -8.17
N ASP A 139 16.91 21.67 -8.26
CA ASP A 139 17.56 22.42 -7.19
C ASP A 139 16.65 22.49 -5.96
N ASN A 140 17.24 22.41 -4.76
CA ASN A 140 16.54 22.61 -3.48
C ASN A 140 15.34 21.68 -3.21
N TRP A 141 15.18 20.57 -3.93
CA TRP A 141 14.06 19.63 -3.75
C TRP A 141 13.94 19.07 -2.33
N GLN A 142 15.05 19.06 -1.60
CA GLN A 142 15.14 18.59 -0.22
C GLN A 142 14.46 19.54 0.78
N THR A 143 14.31 20.81 0.42
CA THR A 143 13.82 21.87 1.30
C THR A 143 12.54 22.54 0.80
N LEU A 144 12.24 22.40 -0.49
CA LEU A 144 11.00 22.93 -1.07
C LEU A 144 9.77 22.14 -0.57
N PRO A 145 8.60 22.79 -0.50
CA PRO A 145 7.34 22.11 -0.24
C PRO A 145 7.13 20.94 -1.20
N ILE A 146 6.61 19.81 -0.69
CA ILE A 146 6.43 18.58 -1.46
C ILE A 146 5.62 18.82 -2.74
N THR A 147 4.64 19.71 -2.68
CA THR A 147 3.81 20.13 -3.82
C THR A 147 4.61 20.75 -4.95
N GLU A 148 5.48 21.71 -4.62
CA GLU A 148 6.32 22.40 -5.59
C GLU A 148 7.28 21.43 -6.26
N VAL A 149 7.82 20.48 -5.49
CA VAL A 149 8.73 19.46 -6.00
C VAL A 149 8.00 18.46 -6.90
N ALA A 150 6.89 17.89 -6.43
CA ALA A 150 6.09 16.95 -7.21
C ALA A 150 5.63 17.56 -8.53
N GLN A 151 5.13 18.81 -8.46
CA GLN A 151 4.78 19.59 -9.65
C GLN A 151 5.99 19.84 -10.55
N SER A 152 7.16 20.15 -10.00
CA SER A 152 8.37 20.41 -10.81
C SER A 152 8.86 19.16 -11.54
N VAL A 153 8.70 17.97 -10.94
CA VAL A 153 9.04 16.69 -11.56
C VAL A 153 8.04 16.34 -12.67
N GLN A 154 6.74 16.42 -12.38
CA GLN A 154 5.68 15.94 -13.28
C GLN A 154 5.23 16.97 -14.32
N ARG A 155 5.31 18.26 -13.99
CA ARG A 155 4.80 19.40 -14.79
C ARG A 155 3.34 19.20 -15.19
N SER A 156 2.48 18.86 -14.22
CA SER A 156 1.05 18.63 -14.45
C SER A 156 0.25 19.95 -14.53
N GLY A 157 -1.02 19.89 -14.93
CA GLY A 157 -1.89 21.07 -15.02
C GLY A 157 -2.50 21.54 -13.69
N ALA A 158 -2.18 20.90 -12.55
CA ALA A 158 -2.85 21.13 -11.27
C ALA A 158 -1.84 21.14 -10.09
N PRO A 159 -1.08 22.25 -9.92
CA PRO A 159 0.07 22.31 -9.00
C PRO A 159 -0.27 22.07 -7.52
N ASP A 160 -1.44 22.53 -7.05
CA ASP A 160 -1.80 22.44 -5.62
C ASP A 160 -2.37 21.07 -5.21
N ALA A 161 -2.66 20.19 -6.18
CA ALA A 161 -3.38 18.95 -5.92
C ALA A 161 -2.56 17.91 -5.12
N TYR A 162 -1.22 18.06 -5.07
CA TYR A 162 -0.36 17.14 -4.33
C TYR A 162 -0.41 17.36 -2.81
N ALA A 163 -0.78 18.57 -2.35
CA ALA A 163 -0.70 18.97 -0.94
C ALA A 163 -1.56 18.09 -0.04
N GLN A 164 -2.73 17.71 -0.58
CA GLN A 164 -3.72 16.92 0.14
C GLN A 164 -3.22 15.51 0.51
N TRP A 165 -2.16 15.01 -0.16
CA TRP A 165 -1.63 13.65 0.06
C TRP A 165 -0.38 13.63 0.94
N GLU A 166 0.16 14.79 1.33
CA GLU A 166 1.39 14.86 2.09
C GLU A 166 1.32 14.11 3.44
N PRO A 167 0.26 14.24 4.25
CA PRO A 167 0.15 13.49 5.51
C PRO A 167 0.17 11.97 5.31
N GLU A 168 -0.63 11.47 4.36
CA GLU A 168 -0.73 10.05 4.03
C GLU A 168 0.58 9.50 3.46
N ALA A 169 1.21 10.26 2.56
CA ALA A 169 2.48 9.89 1.94
C ALA A 169 3.61 9.85 2.97
N ARG A 170 3.66 10.81 3.89
CA ARG A 170 4.65 10.84 4.98
C ARG A 170 4.45 9.65 5.91
N ALA A 171 3.20 9.35 6.29
CA ALA A 171 2.90 8.19 7.11
C ALA A 171 3.36 6.89 6.45
N ALA A 172 3.01 6.69 5.17
CA ALA A 172 3.44 5.53 4.41
C ALA A 172 4.96 5.45 4.27
N ALA A 173 5.64 6.56 3.94
CA ALA A 173 7.11 6.59 3.86
C ALA A 173 7.76 6.17 5.17
N SER A 174 7.36 6.77 6.29
CA SER A 174 7.91 6.50 7.62
C SER A 174 7.75 5.03 8.04
N ALA A 175 6.64 4.38 7.70
CA ALA A 175 6.48 2.94 7.93
C ALA A 175 7.35 2.09 6.98
N LEU A 176 7.29 2.38 5.68
CA LEU A 176 7.92 1.56 4.64
C LEU A 176 9.46 1.71 4.59
N THR A 177 10.02 2.80 5.09
CA THR A 177 11.48 2.98 5.24
C THR A 177 12.00 2.54 6.62
N GLY A 178 11.15 1.93 7.45
CA GLY A 178 11.53 1.39 8.76
C GLY A 178 11.82 2.45 9.84
N GLU A 179 11.35 3.69 9.66
CA GLU A 179 11.46 4.75 10.68
C GLU A 179 10.58 4.44 11.89
N TYR A 180 9.38 3.89 11.64
CA TYR A 180 8.47 3.45 12.70
C TYR A 180 8.31 1.92 12.69
N PRO A 181 8.90 1.23 13.69
CA PRO A 181 8.72 -0.20 13.91
C PRO A 181 7.26 -0.63 13.94
N ALA A 182 6.95 -1.76 13.29
CA ALA A 182 5.63 -2.40 13.32
C ALA A 182 4.43 -1.48 12.93
N ALA A 183 4.67 -0.35 12.26
CA ALA A 183 3.63 0.63 11.95
C ALA A 183 2.69 0.20 10.82
N LEU A 184 3.16 -0.68 9.91
CA LEU A 184 2.35 -1.24 8.83
C LEU A 184 1.74 -2.59 9.24
N THR A 185 0.42 -2.69 9.13
CA THR A 185 -0.32 -3.95 9.31
C THR A 185 -1.19 -4.21 8.09
N CYS A 186 -1.27 -5.46 7.65
CA CYS A 186 -2.24 -5.88 6.62
C CYS A 186 -3.16 -6.96 7.19
N ARG A 187 -4.46 -6.83 6.99
CA ARG A 187 -5.51 -7.67 7.60
C ARG A 187 -6.43 -8.26 6.54
N ASN A 188 -7.05 -9.39 6.91
CA ASN A 188 -8.02 -10.11 6.07
C ASN A 188 -7.44 -10.46 4.70
N LEU A 189 -6.14 -10.80 4.66
CA LEU A 189 -5.49 -11.19 3.42
C LEU A 189 -5.86 -12.64 3.09
N THR A 190 -6.11 -12.92 1.82
CA THR A 190 -6.12 -14.30 1.32
C THR A 190 -4.75 -14.58 0.72
N VAL A 191 -3.86 -15.16 1.53
CA VAL A 191 -2.51 -15.54 1.10
C VAL A 191 -2.55 -16.99 0.63
N GLY A 192 -2.15 -17.21 -0.61
CA GLY A 192 -2.04 -18.54 -1.22
C GLY A 192 -0.59 -18.86 -1.60
N LEU A 193 -0.43 -19.85 -2.48
CA LEU A 193 0.88 -20.14 -3.07
C LEU A 193 1.43 -18.89 -3.78
N PRO A 194 2.76 -18.65 -3.70
CA PRO A 194 3.38 -17.49 -4.35
C PRO A 194 3.09 -17.46 -5.85
N THR A 195 2.70 -16.30 -6.36
CA THR A 195 2.54 -16.03 -7.81
C THR A 195 3.72 -15.27 -8.38
N ALA A 196 4.58 -14.72 -7.51
CA ALA A 196 5.84 -14.08 -7.84
C ALA A 196 7.00 -14.73 -7.06
N ASN A 197 8.21 -14.68 -7.66
CA ASN A 197 9.41 -15.21 -7.03
C ASN A 197 9.97 -14.20 -6.00
N LEU A 198 10.11 -14.62 -4.74
CA LEU A 198 10.59 -13.78 -3.65
C LEU A 198 11.96 -13.18 -3.92
N VAL A 199 12.93 -14.01 -4.31
CA VAL A 199 14.32 -13.59 -4.55
C VAL A 199 14.39 -12.57 -5.67
N ASN A 200 13.80 -12.88 -6.83
CA ASN A 200 13.83 -11.97 -7.99
C ASN A 200 13.13 -10.64 -7.68
N THR A 201 12.01 -10.68 -6.96
CA THR A 201 11.28 -9.46 -6.58
C THR A 201 12.10 -8.62 -5.60
N ALA A 202 12.73 -9.24 -4.61
CA ALA A 202 13.56 -8.55 -3.62
C ALA A 202 14.82 -7.95 -4.26
N GLU A 203 15.48 -8.66 -5.16
CA GLU A 203 16.62 -8.11 -5.92
C GLU A 203 16.21 -6.92 -6.78
N ALA A 204 15.05 -6.97 -7.43
CA ALA A 204 14.56 -5.89 -8.27
C ALA A 204 14.14 -4.64 -7.45
N GLU A 205 13.43 -4.83 -6.34
CA GLU A 205 12.84 -3.72 -5.57
C GLU A 205 13.78 -3.21 -4.45
N LEU A 206 14.44 -4.10 -3.71
CA LEU A 206 15.28 -3.77 -2.56
C LEU A 206 16.78 -3.77 -2.90
N GLY A 207 17.19 -4.41 -4.00
CA GLY A 207 18.60 -4.58 -4.36
C GLY A 207 19.32 -5.68 -3.59
N THR A 208 18.59 -6.54 -2.88
CA THR A 208 19.15 -7.65 -2.10
C THR A 208 18.13 -8.76 -1.93
N ALA A 209 18.60 -10.01 -1.90
CA ALA A 209 17.81 -11.19 -1.54
C ALA A 209 17.96 -11.59 -0.07
N LYS A 210 18.80 -10.88 0.71
CA LYS A 210 19.01 -11.16 2.12
C LYS A 210 17.81 -10.65 2.93
N LEU A 211 16.81 -11.54 3.09
CA LEU A 211 15.55 -11.28 3.80
C LEU A 211 15.41 -12.11 5.08
N SER A 212 16.54 -12.53 5.65
CA SER A 212 16.58 -13.28 6.91
C SER A 212 17.90 -13.10 7.66
N GLY A 213 17.86 -13.39 8.95
CA GLY A 213 19.01 -13.24 9.84
C GLY A 213 19.20 -11.80 10.33
N PRO A 214 20.42 -11.43 10.74
CA PRO A 214 20.65 -10.13 11.36
C PRO A 214 20.64 -8.99 10.35
N HIS A 215 19.93 -7.91 10.71
CA HIS A 215 19.80 -6.65 9.98
C HIS A 215 19.89 -5.44 10.94
N PRO A 216 20.43 -4.30 10.49
CA PRO A 216 20.24 -3.03 11.19
C PRO A 216 18.75 -2.74 11.40
N ALA A 217 18.40 -2.13 12.53
CA ALA A 217 17.01 -1.97 12.95
C ALA A 217 16.11 -1.32 11.87
N ALA A 218 16.54 -0.21 11.28
CA ALA A 218 15.78 0.48 10.24
C ALA A 218 15.61 -0.38 8.97
N GLU A 219 16.68 -1.06 8.53
CA GLU A 219 16.61 -1.95 7.36
C GLU A 219 15.70 -3.15 7.61
N GLY A 220 15.82 -3.80 8.76
CA GLY A 220 14.97 -4.95 9.09
C GLY A 220 13.49 -4.58 9.21
N TRP A 221 13.16 -3.37 9.69
CA TRP A 221 11.78 -2.87 9.71
C TRP A 221 11.27 -2.45 8.33
N ALA A 222 12.13 -1.90 7.47
CA ALA A 222 11.80 -1.62 6.07
C ALA A 222 11.48 -2.92 5.32
N PHE A 223 12.34 -3.94 5.46
CA PHE A 223 12.13 -5.25 4.82
C PHE A 223 10.92 -5.98 5.38
N SER A 224 10.70 -5.90 6.70
CA SER A 224 9.50 -6.45 7.34
C SER A 224 8.22 -5.81 6.80
N SER A 225 8.20 -4.48 6.66
CA SER A 225 7.06 -3.74 6.09
C SER A 225 6.85 -4.08 4.62
N TRP A 226 7.93 -4.19 3.84
CA TRP A 226 7.87 -4.62 2.45
C TRP A 226 7.30 -6.04 2.30
N LEU A 227 7.75 -7.00 3.12
CA LEU A 227 7.24 -8.37 3.12
C LEU A 227 5.74 -8.42 3.43
N VAL A 228 5.29 -7.66 4.43
CA VAL A 228 3.86 -7.55 4.79
C VAL A 228 3.05 -6.90 3.66
N ALA A 229 3.54 -5.82 3.05
CA ALA A 229 2.88 -5.17 1.92
C ALA A 229 2.80 -6.05 0.66
N ARG A 230 3.77 -6.94 0.47
CA ARG A 230 3.88 -7.87 -0.67
C ARG A 230 3.38 -9.28 -0.35
N ALA A 231 2.66 -9.45 0.76
CA ALA A 231 2.30 -10.75 1.28
C ALA A 231 1.53 -11.62 0.29
N ILE A 232 0.54 -11.05 -0.42
CA ILE A 232 -0.29 -11.80 -1.38
C ILE A 232 0.55 -12.38 -2.54
N PRO A 233 1.24 -11.57 -3.38
CA PRO A 233 1.96 -12.12 -4.53
C PRO A 233 3.14 -13.01 -4.13
N LEU A 234 3.74 -12.78 -2.96
CA LEU A 234 4.89 -13.54 -2.47
C LEU A 234 4.49 -14.75 -1.62
N GLY A 235 3.20 -14.95 -1.35
CA GLY A 235 2.72 -16.02 -0.49
C GLY A 235 3.25 -15.94 0.95
N ILE A 236 3.49 -14.74 1.49
CA ILE A 236 4.03 -14.54 2.85
C ILE A 236 2.87 -14.54 3.86
N ASP A 237 2.84 -15.51 4.75
CA ASP A 237 1.81 -15.66 5.79
C ASP A 237 2.34 -15.33 7.20
N LYS A 238 3.66 -15.22 7.38
CA LYS A 238 4.29 -14.81 8.64
C LYS A 238 5.59 -14.05 8.40
N VAL A 239 5.79 -12.98 9.17
CA VAL A 239 7.05 -12.22 9.25
C VAL A 239 7.35 -11.97 10.73
N SER A 240 8.60 -12.15 11.14
CA SER A 240 9.05 -11.87 12.51
C SER A 240 10.34 -11.08 12.49
N PHE A 241 10.42 -10.04 13.33
CA PHE A 241 11.62 -9.22 13.51
C PHE A 241 11.59 -8.50 14.87
N ALA A 242 12.74 -8.37 15.53
CA ALA A 242 12.88 -7.60 16.77
C ALA A 242 11.84 -7.93 17.86
N GLY A 243 11.57 -9.22 18.09
CA GLY A 243 10.61 -9.67 19.10
C GLY A 243 9.13 -9.47 18.75
N GLN A 244 8.83 -9.11 17.50
CA GLN A 244 7.47 -8.95 16.99
C GLN A 244 7.21 -9.96 15.87
N THR A 245 5.97 -10.43 15.79
CA THR A 245 5.49 -11.30 14.71
C THR A 245 4.20 -10.73 14.13
N TRP A 246 4.14 -10.63 12.81
CA TRP A 246 2.91 -10.45 12.05
C TRP A 246 2.54 -11.77 11.36
N THR A 247 1.25 -12.09 11.35
CA THR A 247 0.71 -13.21 10.57
C THR A 247 -0.45 -12.74 9.68
N ALA A 248 -0.66 -13.39 8.53
CA ALA A 248 -1.80 -13.09 7.66
C ALA A 248 -3.14 -13.34 8.37
N ASP A 249 -3.20 -14.33 9.28
CA ASP A 249 -4.39 -14.67 10.06
C ASP A 249 -4.79 -13.57 11.06
N SER A 250 -3.82 -13.08 11.84
CA SER A 250 -4.07 -12.01 12.83
C SER A 250 -4.14 -10.63 12.18
N GLY A 251 -3.37 -10.47 11.11
CA GLY A 251 -3.12 -9.22 10.42
C GLY A 251 -2.59 -8.09 11.31
N ALA A 252 -1.92 -8.43 12.42
CA ALA A 252 -1.37 -7.47 13.37
C ALA A 252 0.01 -7.92 13.83
N TRP A 253 0.85 -6.95 14.21
CA TRP A 253 2.10 -7.23 14.92
C TRP A 253 1.79 -7.51 16.39
N THR A 254 2.30 -8.61 16.92
CA THR A 254 2.22 -8.97 18.33
C THR A 254 3.60 -9.30 18.87
N ALA A 255 3.84 -8.93 20.13
CA ALA A 255 5.03 -9.37 20.85
C ALA A 255 5.06 -10.90 20.89
N ASP A 256 6.18 -11.48 20.47
CA ASP A 256 6.37 -12.91 20.34
C ASP A 256 7.74 -13.28 20.91
N SER A 257 7.75 -14.02 22.02
CA SER A 257 8.99 -14.43 22.67
C SER A 257 9.79 -15.44 21.86
N ALA A 258 9.18 -16.11 20.88
CA ALA A 258 9.87 -16.95 19.92
C ALA A 258 10.48 -16.15 18.76
N ALA A 259 10.03 -14.91 18.53
CA ALA A 259 10.68 -14.01 17.58
C ALA A 259 11.97 -13.48 18.20
N GLY A 260 13.11 -13.85 17.60
CA GLY A 260 14.40 -13.31 17.98
C GLY A 260 14.60 -11.85 17.53
N PRO A 261 15.83 -11.32 17.65
CA PRO A 261 16.17 -10.01 17.12
C PRO A 261 16.26 -9.99 15.58
N ASP A 262 16.41 -11.15 14.97
CA ASP A 262 16.68 -11.33 13.54
C ASP A 262 15.41 -11.38 12.69
N LEU A 263 15.54 -11.02 11.41
CA LEU A 263 14.45 -11.10 10.45
C LEU A 263 14.21 -12.56 10.08
N SER A 264 12.94 -12.97 10.04
CA SER A 264 12.52 -14.25 9.50
C SER A 264 11.14 -14.13 8.85
N LEU A 265 10.85 -15.04 7.93
CA LEU A 265 9.60 -15.10 7.19
C LEU A 265 9.20 -16.55 6.95
N HIS A 266 7.92 -16.77 6.69
CA HIS A 266 7.39 -18.02 6.16
C HIS A 266 6.63 -17.74 4.87
N GLN A 267 6.78 -18.64 3.90
CA GLN A 267 5.98 -18.66 2.67
C GLN A 267 5.04 -19.86 2.72
N VAL A 268 3.81 -19.67 2.28
CA VAL A 268 2.85 -20.76 2.08
C VAL A 268 3.42 -21.75 1.08
N THR A 269 3.70 -22.97 1.53
CA THR A 269 4.18 -24.07 0.67
C THR A 269 3.09 -25.07 0.28
N THR A 270 1.92 -25.00 0.91
CA THR A 270 0.77 -25.89 0.68
C THR A 270 -0.52 -25.07 0.68
N PRO A 271 -1.47 -25.32 -0.25
CA PRO A 271 -2.78 -24.67 -0.22
C PRO A 271 -3.50 -24.95 1.11
N PRO A 272 -4.33 -24.02 1.62
CA PRO A 272 -5.18 -24.30 2.77
C PRO A 272 -6.08 -25.49 2.44
N THR A 273 -6.14 -26.48 3.33
CA THR A 273 -7.06 -27.61 3.22
C THR A 273 -8.50 -27.08 3.25
N SER A 274 -9.25 -27.34 2.19
CA SER A 274 -10.67 -26.99 2.02
C SER A 274 -11.56 -27.57 3.11
#